data_AF-A0A4Y2WZ69-F1
#
_entry.id   AF-A0A4Y2WZ69-F1
#
_cell.length_a   1.000
_cell.length_b   1.000
_cell.length_c   1.000
_cell.angle_alpha   90.00
_cell.angle_beta   90.00
_cell.angle_gamma   90.00
#
_symmetry.space_group_name_H-M   'P 1'
#
loop_
_entity.id
_entity.type
_entity.pdbx_description
1 polymer ?
#
loop_
_entity_poly.entity_id
_entity_poly.type
_entity_poly.pdbx_seq_one_letter_code
_entity_poly.pdbx_strand_id
1 'polypeptide(L)'
;MSKSIWAIYFHKLSTDAKTQHGLCPMGSDSWCGFNKSLVSGERYIHKHSLPEPVLLATKKVFRELADKKLLPKCIHGQTQNPNESFKNCVCERIPKNPFVGINILKIGVMDAVLCFNDGVHSRTEVLQNLGITPGKNTCDSFKKIDMLRIKEAELMF
;
A
#
# COMPACT_ATOMS: atom_id res chain seq x y z
N MET A 1 -15.37 6.25 -1.13
CA MET A 1 -14.46 6.13 0.04
C MET A 1 -15.06 6.66 1.35
N SER A 2 -15.49 7.94 1.44
CA SER A 2 -16.07 8.51 2.67
C SER A 2 -17.22 7.70 3.28
N LYS A 3 -18.19 7.28 2.45
CA LYS A 3 -19.31 6.41 2.88
C LYS A 3 -18.82 5.10 3.49
N SER A 4 -17.82 4.46 2.89
CA SER A 4 -17.23 3.21 3.37
C SER A 4 -16.51 3.37 4.71
N ILE A 5 -15.83 4.49 4.94
CA ILE A 5 -15.19 4.81 6.23
C ILE A 5 -16.24 4.93 7.33
N TRP A 6 -17.32 5.66 7.07
CA TRP A 6 -18.43 5.75 8.02
C TRP A 6 -19.15 4.42 8.19
N ALA A 7 -19.25 3.59 7.16
CA ALA A 7 -19.79 2.24 7.28
C ALA A 7 -19.01 1.39 8.30
N ILE A 8 -17.68 1.54 8.38
CA ILE A 8 -16.85 0.88 9.41
C ILE A 8 -17.18 1.40 10.82
N TYR A 9 -17.32 2.72 10.98
CA TYR A 9 -17.69 3.33 12.26
C TYR A 9 -19.01 2.75 12.78
N PHE A 10 -20.03 2.72 11.93
CA PHE A 10 -21.36 2.22 12.29
C PHE A 10 -21.41 0.70 12.44
N HIS A 11 -20.60 -0.05 11.69
CA HIS A 11 -20.39 -1.48 11.92
C HIS A 11 -19.96 -1.78 13.36
N LYS A 12 -19.02 -0.99 13.89
CA LYS A 12 -18.54 -1.18 15.26
C LYS A 12 -19.54 -0.72 16.32
N LEU A 13 -20.48 0.17 15.97
CA LEU A 13 -21.57 0.58 16.86
C LEU A 13 -22.76 -0.38 16.82
N SER A 14 -22.90 -1.15 15.74
CA SER A 14 -24.05 -2.01 15.46
C SER A 14 -24.14 -3.15 16.46
N THR A 15 -25.35 -3.43 16.92
CA THR A 15 -25.68 -4.55 17.82
C THR A 15 -26.94 -5.26 17.32
N ASP A 16 -27.23 -6.46 17.84
CA ASP A 16 -28.46 -7.18 17.48
C ASP A 16 -29.73 -6.37 17.82
N ALA A 17 -29.71 -5.57 18.89
CA ALA A 17 -30.84 -4.72 19.29
C ALA A 17 -30.94 -3.41 18.47
N LYS A 18 -29.81 -2.89 17.99
CA LYS A 18 -29.73 -1.64 17.24
C LYS A 18 -28.76 -1.80 16.08
N THR A 19 -29.29 -2.25 14.95
CA THR A 19 -28.51 -2.50 13.73
C THR A 19 -28.18 -1.17 13.03
N GLN A 20 -26.97 -1.04 12.50
CA GLN A 20 -26.44 0.21 11.92
C GLN A 20 -25.70 -0.05 10.59
N HIS A 21 -26.26 -0.89 9.71
CA HIS A 21 -25.63 -1.31 8.45
C HIS A 21 -26.07 -0.49 7.21
N GLY A 22 -26.79 0.63 7.40
CA GLY A 22 -27.39 1.40 6.29
C GLY A 22 -26.39 2.05 5.33
N LEU A 23 -25.12 2.19 5.71
CA LEU A 23 -24.06 2.70 4.83
C LEU A 23 -23.32 1.60 4.06
N CYS A 24 -23.59 0.33 4.35
CA CYS A 24 -22.96 -0.79 3.69
C CYS A 24 -23.66 -1.11 2.37
N PRO A 25 -22.95 -1.73 1.40
CA PRO A 25 -23.60 -2.20 0.18
C PRO A 25 -24.67 -3.27 0.51
N MET A 26 -25.71 -3.34 -0.31
CA MET A 26 -26.76 -4.36 -0.24
C MET A 26 -26.46 -5.48 -1.24
N GLY A 27 -27.14 -6.61 -1.11
CA GLY A 27 -27.05 -7.73 -2.06
C GLY A 27 -26.15 -8.86 -1.58
N SER A 28 -26.22 -9.98 -2.31
CA SER A 28 -25.41 -11.20 -2.07
C SER A 28 -23.90 -10.93 -2.15
N ASP A 29 -23.50 -9.95 -2.96
CA ASP A 29 -22.09 -9.60 -3.16
C ASP A 29 -21.57 -8.57 -2.15
N SER A 30 -22.41 -8.16 -1.18
CA SER A 30 -22.01 -7.21 -0.16
C SER A 30 -20.88 -7.77 0.71
N TRP A 31 -19.85 -6.99 1.00
CA TRP A 31 -18.87 -7.37 2.01
C TRP A 31 -19.45 -7.36 3.43
N CYS A 32 -20.62 -6.75 3.65
CA CYS A 32 -21.29 -6.69 4.95
C CYS A 32 -22.08 -7.98 5.21
N GLY A 33 -21.65 -8.73 6.23
CA GLY A 33 -22.30 -9.99 6.63
C GLY A 33 -23.77 -9.83 7.01
N PHE A 34 -24.16 -8.74 7.68
CA PHE A 34 -25.56 -8.46 8.01
C PHE A 34 -26.41 -8.25 6.75
N ASN A 35 -25.97 -7.39 5.82
CA ASN A 35 -26.73 -7.12 4.59
C ASN A 35 -26.79 -8.35 3.67
N LYS A 36 -25.76 -9.21 3.68
CA LYS A 36 -25.80 -10.53 3.02
C LYS A 36 -26.88 -11.42 3.63
N SER A 37 -26.95 -11.46 4.97
CA SER A 37 -27.90 -12.31 5.68
C SER A 37 -29.35 -11.92 5.43
N LEU A 38 -29.62 -10.63 5.16
CA LEU A 38 -30.95 -10.17 4.72
C LEU A 38 -31.39 -10.78 3.38
N VAL A 39 -30.44 -11.15 2.51
CA VAL A 39 -30.72 -11.77 1.21
C VAL A 39 -30.74 -13.29 1.31
N SER A 40 -29.80 -13.89 2.05
CA SER A 40 -29.73 -15.35 2.22
C SER A 40 -30.78 -15.89 3.20
N GLY A 41 -31.38 -15.02 4.03
CA GLY A 41 -32.28 -15.42 5.11
C GLY A 41 -31.55 -16.00 6.33
N GLU A 42 -30.23 -16.00 6.34
CA GLU A 42 -29.44 -16.51 7.45
C GLU A 42 -29.48 -15.57 8.67
N ARG A 43 -29.41 -16.15 9.86
CA ARG A 43 -29.31 -15.38 11.09
C ARG A 43 -27.91 -14.80 11.24
N TYR A 44 -27.81 -13.48 11.23
CA TYR A 44 -26.59 -12.76 11.60
C TYR A 44 -26.56 -12.44 13.10
N ILE A 45 -25.39 -12.59 13.72
CA ILE A 45 -25.15 -12.22 15.12
C ILE A 45 -24.00 -11.21 15.12
N HIS A 46 -24.24 -10.04 15.71
CA HIS A 46 -23.22 -9.01 15.81
C HIS A 46 -22.12 -9.46 16.78
N LYS A 47 -20.88 -9.47 16.28
CA LYS A 47 -19.69 -9.77 17.07
C LYS A 47 -18.79 -8.52 17.10
N HIS A 48 -18.12 -8.31 18.22
CA HIS A 48 -17.10 -7.25 18.38
C HIS A 48 -17.63 -5.81 18.24
N SER A 49 -18.85 -5.55 18.71
CA SER A 49 -19.36 -4.19 18.90
C SER A 49 -18.57 -3.48 19.99
N LEU A 50 -18.28 -2.20 19.80
CA LEU A 50 -17.60 -1.37 20.78
C LEU A 50 -18.61 -0.55 21.58
N PRO A 51 -18.35 -0.30 22.88
CA PRO A 51 -19.17 0.61 23.67
C PRO A 51 -19.23 2.00 23.02
N GLU A 52 -20.41 2.63 23.06
CA GLU A 52 -20.63 3.95 22.47
C GLU A 52 -19.62 5.02 22.92
N PRO A 53 -19.21 5.12 24.21
CA PRO A 53 -18.19 6.07 24.63
C PRO A 53 -16.84 5.91 23.90
N VAL A 54 -16.43 4.67 23.59
CA VAL A 54 -15.18 4.38 22.86
C VAL A 54 -15.29 4.87 21.42
N LEU A 55 -16.43 4.65 20.78
CA LEU A 55 -16.67 5.14 19.42
C LEU A 55 -16.79 6.66 19.36
N LEU A 56 -17.44 7.28 20.35
CA LEU A 56 -17.50 8.74 20.45
C LEU A 56 -16.09 9.35 20.56
N ALA A 57 -15.20 8.76 21.35
CA ALA A 57 -13.81 9.21 21.45
C ALA A 57 -13.04 9.09 20.12
N THR A 58 -13.31 8.05 19.32
CA THR A 58 -12.66 7.83 18.02
C THR A 58 -13.34 8.54 16.85
N LYS A 59 -14.54 9.12 17.04
CA LYS A 59 -15.33 9.78 15.99
C LYS A 59 -14.58 10.92 15.29
N LYS A 60 -13.71 11.63 16.02
CA LYS A 60 -12.83 12.67 15.44
C LYS A 60 -11.91 12.08 14.36
N VAL A 61 -11.27 10.95 14.66
CA VAL A 61 -10.38 10.25 13.72
C VAL A 61 -11.15 9.82 12.47
N PHE A 62 -12.35 9.23 12.62
CA PHE A 62 -13.17 8.86 11.47
C PHE A 62 -13.60 10.06 10.62
N ARG A 63 -13.82 11.23 11.23
CA ARG A 63 -14.15 12.46 10.50
C ARG A 63 -12.97 12.95 9.67
N GLU A 64 -11.77 12.93 10.24
CA GLU A 64 -10.52 13.30 9.54
C GLU A 64 -10.23 12.32 8.40
N LEU A 65 -10.36 11.00 8.65
CA LEU A 65 -10.22 9.98 7.62
C LEU A 65 -11.26 10.13 6.49
N ALA A 66 -12.47 10.60 6.81
CA ALA A 66 -13.55 10.80 5.85
C ALA A 66 -13.50 12.16 5.12
N ASP A 67 -12.45 12.98 5.33
CA ASP A 67 -12.31 14.30 4.74
C ASP A 67 -12.25 14.23 3.20
N LYS A 68 -13.25 14.81 2.54
CA LYS A 68 -13.38 14.83 1.08
C LYS A 68 -12.25 15.56 0.35
N LYS A 69 -11.47 16.41 1.03
CA LYS A 69 -10.28 17.07 0.48
C LYS A 69 -9.04 16.17 0.55
N LEU A 70 -8.96 15.29 1.55
CA LEU A 70 -7.83 14.36 1.73
C LEU A 70 -8.05 13.05 0.98
N LEU A 71 -9.29 12.55 0.94
CA LEU A 71 -9.63 11.28 0.31
C LEU A 71 -9.17 11.16 -1.15
N PRO A 72 -9.32 12.18 -2.02
CA PRO A 72 -8.77 12.11 -3.37
C PRO A 72 -7.28 11.77 -3.37
N LYS A 73 -6.48 12.35 -2.47
CA LYS A 73 -5.03 12.10 -2.40
C LYS A 73 -4.69 10.63 -2.11
N CYS A 74 -5.57 9.90 -1.43
CA CYS A 74 -5.39 8.47 -1.16
C CYS A 74 -5.75 7.55 -2.35
N ILE A 75 -6.47 8.05 -3.35
CA ILE A 75 -6.88 7.27 -4.53
C ILE A 75 -5.70 7.09 -5.50
N HIS A 76 -4.77 8.05 -5.49
CA HIS A 76 -3.65 8.09 -6.41
C HIS A 76 -2.53 7.15 -5.98
N GLY A 77 -2.69 6.23 -5.02
CA GLY A 77 -1.68 5.23 -4.61
C GLY A 77 -0.27 5.75 -4.25
N GLN A 78 -0.04 7.07 -4.31
CA GLN A 78 1.24 7.76 -4.23
C GLN A 78 1.72 7.93 -2.80
N THR A 79 1.03 7.30 -1.84
CA THR A 79 1.45 7.24 -0.44
C THR A 79 2.52 6.18 -0.20
N GLN A 80 3.31 5.80 -1.21
CA GLN A 80 4.58 5.16 -0.94
C GLN A 80 5.44 6.20 -0.23
N ASN A 81 5.46 6.12 1.10
CA ASN A 81 6.49 6.74 1.92
C ASN A 81 7.83 6.51 1.19
N PRO A 82 8.48 7.56 0.64
CA PRO A 82 9.69 7.36 -0.15
C PRO A 82 10.76 6.58 0.61
N ASN A 83 10.75 6.68 1.95
CA ASN A 83 11.63 5.90 2.82
C ASN A 83 11.28 4.40 2.82
N GLU A 84 10.01 4.02 2.73
CA GLU A 84 9.60 2.61 2.60
C GLU A 84 9.95 2.06 1.22
N SER A 85 9.74 2.85 0.17
CA SER A 85 10.14 2.48 -1.19
C SER A 85 11.65 2.28 -1.29
N PHE A 86 12.44 3.23 -0.76
CA PHE A 86 13.89 3.10 -0.67
C PHE A 86 14.31 1.89 0.19
N LYS A 87 13.68 1.69 1.35
CA LYS A 87 13.93 0.53 2.19
C LYS A 87 13.67 -0.77 1.44
N ASN A 88 12.62 -0.85 0.62
CA ASN A 88 12.36 -2.01 -0.23
C ASN A 88 13.50 -2.21 -1.25
N CYS A 89 13.94 -1.15 -1.94
CA CYS A 89 15.08 -1.17 -2.86
C CYS A 89 16.37 -1.73 -2.21
N VAL A 90 16.63 -1.34 -0.95
CA VAL A 90 17.74 -1.90 -0.15
C VAL A 90 17.52 -3.38 0.15
N CYS A 91 16.31 -3.76 0.58
CA CYS A 91 15.99 -5.14 0.98
C CYS A 91 16.03 -6.14 -0.19
N GLU A 92 15.72 -5.69 -1.41
CA GLU A 92 15.83 -6.50 -2.63
C GLU A 92 17.29 -6.88 -2.95
N ARG A 93 18.24 -6.00 -2.63
CA ARG A 93 19.67 -6.23 -2.83
C ARG A 93 20.31 -6.95 -1.64
N ILE A 94 19.88 -6.58 -0.44
CA ILE A 94 20.41 -7.08 0.82
C ILE A 94 19.23 -7.58 1.66
N PRO A 95 18.88 -8.88 1.54
CA PRO A 95 17.81 -9.45 2.33
C PRO A 95 18.13 -9.37 3.82
N LYS A 96 17.10 -9.20 4.66
CA LYS A 96 17.27 -9.00 6.12
C LYS A 96 17.67 -10.28 6.87
N ASN A 97 17.40 -11.43 6.29
CA ASN A 97 17.53 -12.74 6.94
C ASN A 97 18.97 -13.25 6.98
N PRO A 98 19.76 -13.22 5.89
CA PRO A 98 21.14 -13.64 5.93
C PRO A 98 22.04 -12.57 6.55
N PHE A 99 23.03 -13.00 7.33
CA PHE A 99 24.12 -12.14 7.72
C PHE A 99 24.97 -11.81 6.47
N VAL A 100 25.29 -10.52 6.29
CA VAL A 100 26.18 -10.05 5.22
C VAL A 100 27.35 -9.28 5.82
N GLY A 101 28.53 -9.47 5.23
CA GLY A 101 29.72 -8.70 5.63
C GLY A 101 29.58 -7.20 5.29
N ILE A 102 30.31 -6.35 6.01
CA ILE A 102 30.22 -4.89 5.88
C ILE A 102 30.47 -4.37 4.47
N ASN A 103 31.35 -5.02 3.70
CA ASN A 103 31.66 -4.60 2.32
C ASN A 103 30.49 -4.88 1.38
N ILE A 104 29.82 -6.03 1.52
CA ILE A 104 28.62 -6.39 0.75
C ILE A 104 27.48 -5.43 1.12
N LEU A 105 27.31 -5.17 2.42
CA LEU A 105 26.32 -4.20 2.91
C LEU A 105 26.54 -2.81 2.28
N LYS A 106 27.78 -2.31 2.27
CA LYS A 106 28.10 -1.02 1.64
C LYS A 106 27.76 -1.01 0.15
N ILE A 107 28.20 -2.02 -0.60
CA ILE A 107 27.96 -2.09 -2.05
C ILE A 107 26.46 -2.15 -2.36
N GLY A 108 25.70 -3.02 -1.69
CA GLY A 108 24.28 -3.15 -1.95
C GLY A 108 23.48 -1.91 -1.54
N VAL A 109 23.88 -1.17 -0.49
CA VAL A 109 23.27 0.12 -0.15
C VAL A 109 23.60 1.19 -1.19
N MET A 110 24.86 1.29 -1.64
CA MET A 110 25.23 2.24 -2.69
C MET A 110 24.50 1.97 -4.01
N ASP A 111 24.38 0.70 -4.40
CA ASP A 111 23.62 0.28 -5.58
C ASP A 111 22.11 0.53 -5.43
N ALA A 112 21.56 0.41 -4.21
CA ALA A 112 20.18 0.78 -3.93
C ALA A 112 19.94 2.28 -4.11
N VAL A 113 20.84 3.12 -3.59
CA VAL A 113 20.79 4.58 -3.72
C VAL A 113 20.86 4.98 -5.19
N LEU A 114 21.82 4.41 -5.92
CA LEU A 114 22.00 4.66 -7.33
C LEU A 114 20.73 4.33 -8.14
N CYS A 115 20.20 3.12 -7.98
CA CYS A 115 19.01 2.71 -8.72
C CYS A 115 17.73 3.44 -8.31
N PHE A 116 17.62 3.86 -7.05
CA PHE A 116 16.45 4.60 -6.57
C PHE A 116 16.39 6.01 -7.17
N ASN A 117 17.53 6.70 -7.24
CA ASN A 117 17.61 8.06 -7.74
C ASN A 117 17.69 8.14 -9.27
N ASP A 118 18.58 7.35 -9.88
CA ASP A 118 18.96 7.50 -11.29
C ASP A 118 18.51 6.33 -12.17
N GLY A 119 17.84 5.33 -11.59
CA GLY A 119 17.43 4.11 -12.28
C GLY A 119 18.57 3.11 -12.45
N VAL A 120 18.25 1.94 -13.00
CA VAL A 120 19.20 0.83 -13.21
C VAL A 120 20.22 1.15 -14.29
N HIS A 121 19.88 2.00 -15.25
CA HIS A 121 20.78 2.38 -16.34
C HIS A 121 22.08 3.04 -15.85
N SER A 122 22.05 3.78 -14.74
CA SER A 122 23.22 4.41 -14.11
C SER A 122 24.33 3.42 -13.72
N ARG A 123 24.01 2.12 -13.55
CA ARG A 123 25.02 1.06 -13.36
C ARG A 123 26.02 0.97 -14.53
N THR A 124 25.65 1.46 -15.72
CA THR A 124 26.58 1.54 -16.86
C THR A 124 27.79 2.41 -16.55
N GLU A 125 27.61 3.52 -15.85
CA GLU A 125 28.70 4.41 -15.44
C GLU A 125 29.60 3.73 -14.40
N VAL A 126 29.01 3.01 -13.44
CA VAL A 126 29.76 2.21 -12.46
C VAL A 126 30.63 1.16 -13.16
N LEU A 127 30.08 0.45 -14.14
CA LEU A 127 30.83 -0.52 -14.93
C LEU A 127 32.00 0.13 -15.68
N GLN A 128 31.76 1.29 -16.32
CA GLN A 128 32.80 2.03 -17.03
C GLN A 128 33.93 2.47 -16.08
N ASN A 129 33.60 2.97 -14.89
CA ASN A 129 34.57 3.35 -13.87
C ASN A 129 35.38 2.16 -13.33
N LEU A 130 34.85 0.95 -13.45
CA LEU A 130 35.56 -0.30 -13.15
C LEU A 130 36.35 -0.86 -14.36
N GLY A 131 36.40 -0.13 -15.48
CA GLY A 131 37.08 -0.55 -16.70
C GLY A 131 36.29 -1.55 -17.55
N ILE A 132 34.99 -1.70 -17.29
CA ILE A 132 34.10 -2.62 -18.00
C ILE A 132 33.21 -1.81 -18.95
N THR A 133 33.41 -1.96 -20.26
CA THR A 133 32.56 -1.31 -21.26
C THR A 133 31.20 -2.03 -21.37
N PRO A 134 30.07 -1.39 -21.04
CA PRO A 134 28.76 -2.01 -21.14
C PRO A 134 28.39 -2.27 -22.61
N GLY A 135 28.08 -3.51 -22.94
CA GLY A 135 27.62 -3.88 -24.28
C GLY A 135 26.20 -3.41 -24.56
N LYS A 136 25.82 -3.31 -25.85
CA LYS A 136 24.49 -2.89 -26.31
C LYS A 136 23.34 -3.61 -25.58
N ASN A 137 23.43 -4.94 -25.45
CA ASN A 137 22.40 -5.74 -24.79
C ASN A 137 22.22 -5.39 -23.30
N THR A 138 23.30 -4.99 -22.62
CA THR A 138 23.25 -4.56 -21.21
C THR A 138 22.54 -3.22 -21.11
N CYS A 139 22.95 -2.25 -21.94
CA CYS A 139 22.33 -0.93 -22.00
C CYS A 139 20.82 -1.01 -22.31
N ASP A 140 20.45 -1.80 -23.32
CA ASP A 140 19.06 -1.97 -23.73
C ASP A 140 18.24 -2.66 -22.63
N SER A 141 18.81 -3.66 -21.95
CA SER A 141 18.14 -4.35 -20.84
C SER A 141 17.90 -3.42 -19.65
N PHE A 142 18.90 -2.62 -19.26
CA PHE A 142 18.73 -1.67 -18.15
C PHE A 142 17.67 -0.60 -18.46
N LYS A 143 17.69 -0.05 -19.67
CA LYS A 143 16.64 0.89 -20.10
C LYS A 143 15.25 0.26 -20.07
N LYS A 144 15.11 -1.00 -20.48
CA LYS A 144 13.83 -1.72 -20.40
C LYS A 144 13.35 -1.91 -18.96
N ILE A 145 14.24 -2.24 -18.04
CA ILE A 145 13.91 -2.36 -16.62
C ILE A 145 13.43 -1.01 -16.08
N ASP A 146 14.11 0.08 -16.40
CA ASP A 146 13.70 1.43 -15.97
C ASP A 146 12.34 1.84 -16.56
N MET A 147 12.10 1.57 -17.84
CA MET A 147 10.79 1.82 -18.47
C MET A 147 9.67 1.01 -17.82
N LEU A 148 9.92 -0.28 -17.49
CA LEU A 148 8.94 -1.12 -16.79
C LEU A 148 8.63 -0.56 -15.41
N ARG A 149 9.65 -0.16 -14.64
CA ARG A 149 9.49 0.46 -13.32
C ARG A 149 8.62 1.71 -13.38
N ILE A 150 8.84 2.59 -14.35
CA ILE A 150 8.03 3.81 -14.54
C ILE A 150 6.60 3.43 -14.92
N LYS A 151 6.43 2.53 -15.87
CA LYS A 151 5.11 2.06 -16.32
C LYS A 151 4.31 1.43 -15.18
N GLU A 152 4.93 0.64 -14.32
CA GLU A 152 4.27 0.06 -13.14
C GLU A 152 3.87 1.14 -12.13
N ALA A 153 4.72 2.14 -11.91
CA ALA A 153 4.39 3.27 -11.04
C ALA A 153 3.21 4.10 -11.57
N GLU A 154 3.04 4.17 -12.90
CA GLU A 154 1.93 4.88 -13.57
C GLU A 154 0.66 4.04 -13.73
N LEU A 155 0.77 2.70 -13.84
CA LEU A 155 -0.36 1.77 -14.02
C LEU A 155 -1.06 1.36 -12.72
N MET A 156 -0.55 1.71 -11.55
CA MET A 156 -1.24 1.45 -10.27
C MET A 156 -2.49 2.35 -10.05
N PHE A 157 -3.07 2.90 -11.13
CA PHE A 157 -4.26 3.77 -11.14
C PHE A 157 -5.36 3.24 -12.06
#